data_AF-A0A2G5CC45-F1
#
_entry.id   AF-A0A2G5CC45-F1
#
_cell.length_a   1.000
_cell.length_b   1.000
_cell.length_c   1.000
_cell.angle_alpha   90.00
_cell.angle_beta   90.00
_cell.angle_gamma   90.00
#
_symmetry.space_group_name_H-M   'P 1'
#
loop_
_entity.id
_entity.type
_entity.pdbx_description
1 polymer ?
#
loop_
_entity_poly.entity_id
_entity_poly.type
_entity_poly.pdbx_seq_one_letter_code
_entity_poly.pdbx_strand_id
1 'polypeptide(L)'
;MNLLCLEVATEQELFNVYINTVARIVGSVEAAKKRIYLVSCGDSYGFGVELDQKDKYKLSVMGEVMLALPDCCFHVRNMNHNGMNILIETN
;
A
#
# COMPACT_ATOMS: atom_id res chain seq x y z
N MET A 1 2.37 18.13 3.59
CA MET A 1 3.02 17.49 2.43
C MET A 1 2.52 18.23 1.19
N ASN A 2 3.43 18.72 0.36
CA ASN A 2 3.09 19.57 -0.78
C ASN A 2 2.52 18.69 -1.92
N LEU A 3 1.28 18.94 -2.35
CA LEU A 3 0.62 18.21 -3.45
C LEU A 3 1.42 18.23 -4.77
N LEU A 4 2.33 19.19 -4.93
CA LEU A 4 3.18 19.34 -6.12
C LEU A 4 4.22 18.21 -6.31
N CYS A 5 4.49 17.37 -5.30
CA CYS A 5 5.49 16.30 -5.44
C CYS A 5 5.00 15.09 -6.25
N LEU A 6 3.69 14.81 -6.33
CA LEU A 6 3.20 13.69 -7.14
C LEU A 6 3.10 14.01 -8.64
N GLU A 7 2.91 15.28 -9.02
CA GLU A 7 2.82 15.68 -10.44
C GLU A 7 4.12 15.51 -11.23
N VAL A 8 5.26 15.27 -10.57
CA VAL A 8 6.60 15.16 -11.20
C VAL A 8 7.35 13.88 -10.82
N ALA A 9 6.76 12.99 -10.00
CA ALA A 9 7.44 11.78 -9.56
C ALA A 9 7.48 10.72 -10.69
N THR A 10 8.65 10.13 -10.91
CA THR A 10 8.79 8.94 -11.77
C THR A 10 8.08 7.74 -11.14
N GLU A 11 7.66 6.76 -11.96
CA GLU A 11 7.03 5.52 -11.45
C GLU A 11 7.89 4.83 -10.38
N GLN A 12 9.22 4.90 -10.53
CA GLN A 12 10.16 4.31 -9.58
C GLN A 12 10.20 5.07 -8.24
N GLU A 13 10.09 6.40 -8.25
CA GLU A 13 9.98 7.20 -7.03
C GLU A 13 8.67 6.94 -6.31
N LEU A 14 7.57 6.85 -7.05
CA LEU A 14 6.26 6.48 -6.50
C LEU A 14 6.29 5.08 -5.86
N PHE A 15 6.92 4.12 -6.53
CA PHE A 15 7.11 2.78 -5.98
C PHE A 15 7.92 2.79 -4.68
N ASN A 16 8.99 3.59 -4.64
CA ASN A 16 9.79 3.76 -3.43
C ASN A 16 8.98 4.40 -2.28
N VAL A 17 8.10 5.36 -2.58
CA VAL A 17 7.17 5.93 -1.58
C VAL A 17 6.29 4.84 -1.00
N TYR A 18 5.61 4.04 -1.83
CA TYR A 18 4.71 2.97 -1.37
C TYR A 18 5.44 1.92 -0.53
N ILE A 19 6.62 1.48 -0.97
CA ILE A 19 7.46 0.54 -0.20
C ILE A 19 7.80 1.13 1.17
N ASN A 20 8.24 2.40 1.21
CA ASN A 20 8.65 3.04 2.44
C ASN A 20 7.46 3.25 3.41
N THR A 21 6.28 3.57 2.89
CA THR A 21 5.05 3.67 3.68
C THR A 21 4.72 2.32 4.33
N VAL A 22 4.75 1.21 3.57
CA VAL A 22 4.49 -0.13 4.13
C VAL A 22 5.61 -0.55 5.09
N ALA A 23 6.87 -0.22 4.79
CA ALA A 23 8.02 -0.56 5.63
C ALA A 23 7.90 0.03 7.05
N ARG A 24 7.33 1.22 7.20
CA ARG A 24 7.03 1.84 8.51
C ARG A 24 6.04 1.01 9.35
N ILE A 25 5.18 0.23 8.70
CA ILE A 25 4.17 -0.60 9.35
C ILE A 25 4.72 -1.98 9.68
N VAL A 26 5.42 -2.58 8.71
CA VAL A 26 5.84 -3.99 8.78
C VAL A 26 7.29 -4.16 9.28
N GLY A 27 8.01 -3.07 9.46
CA GLY A 27 9.32 -3.00 10.12
C GLY A 27 10.53 -3.08 9.19
N SER A 28 10.37 -3.39 7.90
CA SER A 28 11.47 -3.36 6.93
C SER A 28 11.02 -3.22 5.48
N VAL A 29 11.94 -2.75 4.64
CA VAL A 29 11.76 -2.63 3.18
C VAL A 29 11.59 -4.02 2.55
N GLU A 30 12.35 -5.01 3.01
CA GLU A 30 12.28 -6.39 2.52
C GLU A 30 10.93 -7.03 2.82
N ALA A 31 10.37 -6.78 4.01
CA ALA A 31 9.03 -7.25 4.38
C ALA A 31 7.94 -6.52 3.58
N ALA A 32 8.10 -5.22 3.35
CA ALA A 32 7.17 -4.42 2.55
C ALA A 32 7.08 -4.92 1.10
N LYS A 33 8.23 -5.14 0.44
CA LYS A 33 8.29 -5.65 -0.93
C LYS A 33 7.63 -7.02 -1.11
N LYS A 34 7.59 -7.86 -0.07
CA LYS A 34 6.92 -9.17 -0.10
C LYS A 34 5.40 -9.08 0.09
N ARG A 35 4.90 -8.00 0.66
CA ARG A 35 3.49 -7.80 1.02
C ARG A 35 2.73 -6.97 -0.02
N ILE A 36 3.41 -6.08 -0.74
CA ILE A 36 2.82 -5.34 -1.85
C ILE A 36 2.66 -6.29 -3.04
N TYR A 37 1.43 -6.47 -3.52
CA TYR A 37 1.10 -7.36 -4.65
C TYR A 37 0.57 -6.61 -5.88
N LEU A 38 0.17 -5.36 -5.72
CA LEU A 38 -0.35 -4.51 -6.78
C LEU A 38 0.19 -3.09 -6.60
N VAL A 39 0.55 -2.46 -7.70
CA VAL A 39 0.89 -1.04 -7.77
C VAL A 39 0.16 -0.47 -8.97
N SER A 40 -0.56 0.64 -8.74
CA SER A 40 -1.23 1.41 -9.78
C SER A 40 -0.61 2.80 -9.86
N CYS A 41 -0.30 3.21 -11.09
CA CYS A 41 0.24 4.51 -11.45
C CYS A 41 -0.46 4.97 -12.74
N GLY A 42 -0.65 6.28 -12.93
CA GLY A 42 -1.40 6.84 -14.05
C GLY A 42 -2.81 7.29 -13.64
N ASP A 43 -3.85 6.61 -14.13
CA ASP A 43 -5.26 7.03 -13.92
C ASP A 43 -5.75 6.90 -12.47
N SER A 44 -5.03 6.14 -11.64
CA SER A 44 -5.27 6.01 -10.20
C SER A 44 -3.94 5.77 -9.47
N TYR A 45 -3.67 6.52 -8.41
CA TYR A 45 -2.49 6.33 -7.58
C TYR A 45 -2.82 5.46 -6.38
N GLY A 46 -2.23 4.27 -6.33
CA GLY A 46 -2.44 3.38 -5.21
C GLY A 46 -1.67 2.06 -5.26
N PHE A 47 -1.83 1.26 -4.23
CA PHE A 47 -1.21 -0.06 -4.16
C PHE A 47 -2.05 -1.04 -3.33
N GLY A 48 -1.93 -2.32 -3.68
CA GLY A 48 -2.50 -3.44 -2.94
C GLY A 48 -1.44 -4.04 -2.02
N VAL A 49 -1.78 -4.20 -0.74
CA VAL A 49 -0.89 -4.77 0.28
C VAL A 49 -1.59 -5.83 1.12
N GLU A 50 -0.90 -6.92 1.41
CA GLU A 50 -1.33 -7.93 2.38
C GLU A 50 -0.80 -7.56 3.78
N LEU A 51 -1.70 -7.38 4.75
CA LEU A 51 -1.34 -7.09 6.14
C LEU A 51 -2.00 -8.04 7.13
N ASP A 52 -1.30 -8.26 8.25
CA ASP A 52 -1.86 -8.95 9.41
C ASP A 52 -2.93 -8.07 10.08
N GLN A 53 -3.92 -8.69 10.73
CA GLN A 53 -5.00 -7.95 11.42
C GLN A 53 -4.48 -6.89 12.40
N LYS A 54 -3.37 -7.19 13.11
CA LYS A 54 -2.72 -6.29 14.07
C LYS A 54 -2.10 -5.04 13.44
N ASP A 55 -1.87 -5.03 12.13
CA ASP A 55 -1.19 -3.92 11.44
C ASP A 55 -2.17 -3.04 10.65
N LYS A 56 -3.42 -3.50 10.50
CA LYS A 56 -4.47 -2.79 9.73
C LYS A 56 -4.76 -1.38 10.23
N TYR A 57 -4.85 -1.18 11.55
CA TYR A 57 -5.17 0.13 12.13
C TYR A 57 -4.06 1.16 11.93
N LYS A 58 -2.82 0.72 11.66
CA LYS A 58 -1.67 1.62 11.48
C LYS A 58 -1.76 2.39 10.17
N LEU A 59 -2.40 1.83 9.14
CA LEU A 59 -2.64 2.54 7.88
C LEU A 59 -3.67 3.66 8.03
N SER A 60 -4.76 3.41 8.74
CA SER A 60 -5.84 4.39 8.89
C SER A 60 -5.45 5.64 9.68
N VAL A 61 -4.30 5.62 10.37
CA VAL A 61 -3.76 6.76 11.12
C VAL A 61 -2.62 7.48 10.38
N MET A 62 -2.23 7.00 9.20
CA MET A 62 -1.22 7.66 8.36
C MET A 62 -1.88 8.76 7.54
N GLY A 63 -1.44 10.02 7.75
CA GLY A 63 -1.98 11.17 7.01
C GLY A 63 -1.68 11.16 5.49
N GLU A 64 -0.85 10.23 5.02
CA GLU A 64 -0.51 10.03 3.60
C GLU A 64 -1.51 9.10 2.88
N VAL A 65 -2.38 8.40 3.63
CA VAL A 65 -3.37 7.47 3.10
C VAL A 65 -4.70 8.20 2.93
N MET A 66 -5.20 8.29 1.69
CA MET A 66 -6.50 8.91 1.41
C MET A 66 -7.64 7.93 1.67
N LEU A 67 -7.49 6.69 1.21
CA LEU A 67 -8.49 5.65 1.37
C LEU A 67 -7.81 4.29 1.57
N ALA A 68 -8.32 3.49 2.50
CA ALA A 68 -7.91 2.10 2.71
C ALA A 68 -9.14 1.20 2.69
N LEU A 69 -9.33 0.45 1.60
CA LEU A 69 -10.48 -0.43 1.43
C LEU A 69 -10.05 -1.90 1.49
N PRO A 70 -10.89 -2.79 2.06
CA PRO A 70 -10.76 -4.23 1.81
C PRO A 70 -10.71 -4.51 0.31
N ASP A 71 -9.63 -5.14 -0.17
CA ASP A 71 -9.57 -5.57 -1.56
C ASP A 71 -10.41 -6.84 -1.74
N CYS A 72 -11.52 -6.72 -2.46
CA CYS A 72 -12.40 -7.82 -2.83
C CYS A 72 -12.02 -8.45 -4.19
N CYS A 73 -11.12 -7.85 -4.97
CA CYS A 73 -10.68 -8.36 -6.28
C CYS A 73 -9.72 -9.56 -6.15
N PHE A 74 -9.08 -9.75 -5.00
CA PHE A 74 -8.04 -10.76 -4.80
C PHE A 74 -8.50 -11.94 -3.91
N HIS A 75 -9.65 -12.55 -4.22
CA HIS A 75 -10.17 -13.72 -3.47
C HIS A 75 -9.77 -15.09 -4.06
N VAL A 76 -8.78 -15.18 -4.96
CA VAL A 76 -8.51 -16.44 -5.71
C VAL A 76 -7.12 -17.04 -5.48
N ARG A 77 -6.18 -16.39 -4.76
CA ARG A 77 -4.85 -16.96 -4.52
C ARG A 77 -4.33 -16.80 -3.10
N ASN A 78 -4.96 -17.50 -2.14
CA ASN A 78 -4.32 -18.18 -1.00
C ASN A 78 -5.34 -18.40 0.13
N MET A 79 -5.85 -19.63 0.28
CA MET A 79 -6.79 -20.00 1.37
C MET A 79 -6.12 -20.24 2.73
N ASN A 80 -4.81 -20.00 2.89
CA ASN A 80 -4.06 -20.44 4.08
C ASN A 80 -3.27 -19.35 4.81
N HIS A 81 -3.41 -18.07 4.44
CA HIS A 81 -2.73 -16.98 5.14
C HIS A 81 -3.76 -16.06 5.78
N ASN A 82 -3.69 -15.86 7.10
CA ASN A 82 -4.59 -14.99 7.89
C ASN A 82 -4.47 -13.48 7.56
N GLY A 83 -3.84 -13.13 6.42
CA GLY A 83 -3.63 -11.77 5.94
C GLY A 83 -4.88 -11.21 5.26
N MET A 84 -5.00 -9.89 5.27
CA MET A 84 -6.06 -9.15 4.60
C MET A 84 -5.46 -8.31 3.47
N ASN A 85 -6.04 -8.43 2.28
CA ASN A 85 -5.69 -7.60 1.14
C ASN A 85 -6.37 -6.23 1.27
N ILE A 86 -5.59 -5.17 1.17
CA ILE A 86 -6.06 -3.77 1.29
C ILE A 86 -5.62 -3.01 0.05
N LEU A 87 -6.57 -2.34 -0.61
CA LEU A 87 -6.29 -1.32 -1.62
C LEU A 87 -6.13 0.03 -0.94
N ILE A 88 -5.03 0.69 -1.26
CA ILE A 88 -4.68 2.00 -0.71
C ILE A 88 -4.66 3.00 -1.84
N GLU A 89 -5.53 3.99 -1.77
CA GLU A 89 -5.45 5.17 -2.63
C GLU A 89 -4.66 6.26 -1.91
N THR A 90 -3.70 6.84 -2.62
CA THR A 90 -2.85 7.91 -2.11
C THR A 90 -3.19 9.22 -2.81
N ASN A 91 -3.09 10.31 -2.07
CA ASN A 91 -3.28 11.67 -2.59
C ASN A 91 -2.05 12.15 -3.37
#